data_AF-A0A9W7E5B5-F1
#
_entry.id   AF-A0A9W7E5B5-F1
#
_cell.length_a   1.000
_cell.length_b   1.000
_cell.length_c   1.000
_cell.angle_alpha   90.00
_cell.angle_beta   90.00
_cell.angle_gamma   90.00
#
_symmetry.space_group_name_H-M   'P 1'
#
loop_
_entity.id
_entity.type
_entity.pdbx_description
1 polymer ?
#
loop_
_entity_poly.entity_id
_entity_poly.type
_entity_poly.pdbx_seq_one_letter_code
_entity_poly.pdbx_strand_id
1 'polypeptide(L)'
;MTAAQRMPLYDVAFDFLPTITGAWWHFTDFLIYFMLLACGSFVIMSTFMAYQNQRKRPVIAIFVLKRYFQTLIVLQWLRIFSFMFTLLPGSSVQCLYTPTEEQLTGPASNFLEGRAPAEGNSDLWAPPETLYDIMFRIDPATGCGDLMFSSHTIFATLSVMIVWDYFPFKGFKAAITFALALLVPLTLASRKHYTVDVFTSLYVVLIVYELMRLKMPDYDTTQAMEQRYGIIFQIDKEDSLKYVAVVGGHSFRINEDQLPADFKEGGDDFTLPSGSAHGDYKGNFKEHYIHLRKESPPRSPKRGDLGGVSTQSIIPQVLPEASV
;
A
#
# COMPACT_ATOMS: atom_id res chain seq x y z
N MET A 1 -1.64 -8.69 31.58
CA MET A 1 -0.87 -9.63 30.76
C MET A 1 -0.16 -10.59 31.67
N THR A 2 -0.17 -11.87 31.31
CA THR A 2 0.57 -12.90 32.03
C THR A 2 2.05 -12.86 31.66
N ALA A 3 2.92 -13.50 32.44
CA ALA A 3 4.35 -13.54 32.14
C ALA A 3 4.61 -14.24 30.79
N ALA A 4 3.88 -15.34 30.54
CA ALA A 4 3.93 -16.05 29.26
C ALA A 4 3.57 -15.18 28.05
N GLN A 5 2.57 -14.29 28.17
CA GLN A 5 2.16 -13.36 27.10
C GLN A 5 3.20 -12.28 26.78
N ARG A 6 4.25 -12.13 27.58
CA ARG A 6 5.31 -11.11 27.42
C ARG A 6 6.67 -11.71 27.00
N MET A 7 6.71 -13.02 26.78
CA MET A 7 7.89 -13.70 26.26
C MET A 7 8.00 -13.45 24.75
N PRO A 8 9.22 -13.28 24.21
CA PRO A 8 9.40 -13.09 22.78
C PRO A 8 8.92 -14.32 22.00
N LEU A 9 8.30 -14.10 20.84
CA LEU A 9 8.03 -15.19 19.91
C LEU A 9 9.32 -15.62 19.21
N TYR A 10 9.38 -16.90 18.86
CA TYR A 10 10.42 -17.41 17.99
C TYR A 10 10.29 -16.78 16.60
N ASP A 11 11.40 -16.24 16.09
CA ASP A 11 11.48 -15.64 14.76
C ASP A 11 12.76 -16.09 14.07
N VAL A 12 12.60 -16.65 12.87
CA VAL A 12 13.72 -17.20 12.08
C VAL A 12 14.77 -16.15 11.77
N ALA A 13 14.39 -14.89 11.49
CA ALA A 13 15.40 -13.86 11.22
C ALA A 13 16.20 -13.50 12.47
N PHE A 14 15.69 -13.80 13.66
CA PHE A 14 16.41 -13.55 14.89
C PHE A 14 17.57 -14.53 15.09
N ASP A 15 17.47 -15.75 14.56
CA ASP A 15 18.58 -16.69 14.58
C ASP A 15 19.68 -16.33 13.58
N PHE A 16 19.30 -15.75 12.43
CA PHE A 16 20.24 -15.43 11.36
C PHE A 16 20.91 -14.06 11.49
N LEU A 17 20.22 -13.06 12.04
CA LEU A 17 20.71 -11.69 12.12
C LEU A 17 21.28 -11.36 13.51
N PRO A 18 22.47 -10.72 13.59
CA PRO A 18 23.01 -10.28 14.86
C PRO A 18 22.14 -9.18 15.47
N THR A 19 22.06 -9.15 16.80
CA THR A 19 21.37 -8.09 17.54
C THR A 19 22.17 -6.79 17.50
N ILE A 20 21.53 -5.73 17.01
CA ILE A 20 22.12 -4.39 16.97
C ILE A 20 21.77 -3.65 18.27
N THR A 21 22.79 -3.21 19.00
CA THR A 21 22.64 -2.48 20.27
C THR A 21 23.34 -1.11 20.23
N GLY A 22 23.03 -0.25 21.21
CA GLY A 22 23.65 1.07 21.36
C GLY A 22 23.27 2.06 20.25
N ALA A 23 24.22 2.89 19.82
CA ALA A 23 23.97 3.95 18.82
C ALA A 23 23.44 3.42 17.48
N TRP A 24 23.84 2.20 17.09
CA TRP A 24 23.38 1.56 15.86
C TRP A 24 21.91 1.19 15.89
N TRP A 25 21.31 1.05 17.07
CA TRP A 25 19.87 0.77 17.21
C TRP A 25 19.02 1.94 16.69
N HIS A 26 19.52 3.18 16.81
CA HIS A 26 18.86 4.37 16.27
C HIS A 26 19.07 4.55 14.76
N PHE A 27 19.98 3.79 14.14
CA PHE A 27 20.31 3.96 12.72
C PHE A 27 19.10 3.70 11.80
N THR A 28 18.24 2.75 12.15
CA THR A 28 16.98 2.51 11.41
C THR A 28 16.06 3.72 11.43
N ASP A 29 16.01 4.45 12.55
CA ASP A 29 15.15 5.61 12.74
C ASP A 29 15.69 6.78 11.91
N PHE A 30 17.00 7.01 11.96
CA PHE A 30 17.64 8.01 11.11
C PHE A 30 17.45 7.71 9.63
N LEU A 31 17.55 6.44 9.22
CA LEU A 31 17.37 6.04 7.83
C LEU A 31 15.94 6.34 7.33
N ILE A 32 14.91 6.02 8.13
CA ILE A 32 13.53 6.33 7.72
C ILE A 32 13.26 7.84 7.69
N TYR A 33 13.75 8.60 8.67
CA TYR A 33 13.59 10.05 8.66
C TYR A 33 14.31 10.68 7.47
N PHE A 34 15.50 10.18 7.12
CA PHE A 34 16.21 10.60 5.93
C PHE A 34 15.41 10.30 4.65
N MET A 35 14.83 9.09 4.51
CA MET A 35 13.98 8.75 3.37
C MET A 35 12.77 9.67 3.24
N LEU A 36 12.08 9.94 4.37
CA LEU A 36 10.91 10.82 4.40
C LEU A 36 11.27 12.27 4.09
N LEU A 37 12.37 12.79 4.64
CA LEU A 37 12.87 14.13 4.34
C LEU A 37 13.34 14.25 2.89
N ALA A 38 14.02 13.24 2.35
CA ALA A 38 14.42 13.21 0.95
C ALA A 38 13.19 13.23 0.03
N CYS A 39 12.17 12.40 0.29
CA CYS A 39 10.95 12.42 -0.50
C CYS A 39 10.19 13.76 -0.35
N GLY A 40 10.03 14.26 0.88
CA GLY A 40 9.36 15.53 1.15
C GLY A 40 10.06 16.72 0.49
N SER A 41 11.39 16.79 0.59
CA SER A 41 12.19 17.83 -0.08
C SER A 41 12.09 17.76 -1.60
N PHE A 42 12.04 16.56 -2.20
CA PHE A 42 11.80 16.42 -3.65
C PHE A 42 10.39 16.85 -4.06
N VAL A 43 9.37 16.52 -3.26
CA VAL A 43 7.99 17.00 -3.49
C VAL A 43 7.94 18.52 -3.41
N ILE A 44 8.56 19.13 -2.40
CA ILE A 44 8.64 20.59 -2.26
C ILE A 44 9.44 21.19 -3.41
N MET A 45 10.61 20.65 -3.73
CA MET A 45 11.43 21.12 -4.85
C MET A 45 10.65 21.04 -6.17
N SER A 46 9.77 20.05 -6.36
CA SER A 46 8.93 19.93 -7.55
C SER A 46 7.89 21.05 -7.70
N THR A 47 7.53 21.77 -6.63
CA THR A 47 6.65 22.95 -6.74
C THR A 47 7.38 24.17 -7.27
N PHE A 48 8.69 24.26 -6.98
CA PHE A 48 9.53 25.39 -7.37
C PHE A 48 10.22 25.15 -8.72
N MET A 49 10.69 23.93 -8.97
CA MET A 49 11.32 23.58 -10.23
C MET A 49 10.25 23.42 -11.31
N ALA A 50 10.28 24.33 -12.28
CA ALA A 50 9.64 24.15 -13.56
C ALA A 50 10.28 22.94 -14.26
N TYR A 51 9.80 21.74 -13.96
CA TYR A 51 10.27 20.56 -14.67
C TYR A 51 10.00 20.80 -16.16
N GLN A 52 11.04 20.65 -16.99
CA GLN A 52 11.11 21.00 -18.43
C GLN A 52 10.01 20.38 -19.31
N ASN A 53 9.10 19.60 -18.73
CA ASN A 53 8.09 18.83 -19.41
C ASN A 53 6.71 19.43 -19.19
N GLN A 54 6.38 20.57 -19.83
CA GLN A 54 5.04 21.14 -20.19
C GLN A 54 3.86 21.06 -19.19
N ARG A 55 3.99 20.48 -17.99
CA ARG A 55 2.97 20.39 -16.95
C ARG A 55 3.06 21.65 -16.08
N LYS A 56 1.93 22.32 -15.88
CA LYS A 56 1.86 23.52 -15.02
C LYS A 56 2.28 23.18 -13.58
N ARG A 57 3.04 24.10 -12.99
CA ARG A 57 4.01 23.94 -11.89
C ARG A 57 3.47 23.52 -10.49
N PRO A 58 2.19 23.71 -10.10
CA PRO A 58 1.73 23.34 -8.74
C PRO A 58 0.92 22.04 -8.64
N VAL A 59 0.50 21.42 -9.74
CA VAL A 59 -0.52 20.34 -9.69
C VAL A 59 0.08 19.00 -9.25
N ILE A 60 1.35 18.74 -9.59
CA ILE A 60 2.01 17.45 -9.31
C ILE A 60 2.18 17.22 -7.81
N ALA A 61 2.66 18.22 -7.06
CA ALA A 61 2.88 18.06 -5.63
C ALA A 61 1.57 17.82 -4.86
N ILE A 62 0.48 18.49 -5.25
CA ILE A 62 -0.83 18.27 -4.64
C ILE A 62 -1.33 16.85 -4.90
N PHE A 63 -1.18 16.32 -6.12
CA PHE A 63 -1.54 14.93 -6.42
C PHE A 63 -0.68 13.93 -5.65
N VAL A 64 0.64 14.15 -5.59
CA VAL A 64 1.54 13.31 -4.80
C VAL A 64 1.14 13.29 -3.33
N LEU A 65 0.93 14.46 -2.72
CA LEU A 65 0.54 14.56 -1.31
C LEU A 65 -0.84 13.92 -1.07
N LYS A 66 -1.82 14.22 -1.94
CA LYS A 66 -3.14 13.59 -1.88
C LYS A 66 -3.02 12.06 -1.90
N ARG A 67 -2.27 11.50 -2.85
CA ARG A 67 -2.05 10.05 -2.98
C ARG A 67 -1.39 9.48 -1.73
N TYR A 68 -0.32 10.11 -1.29
CA TYR A 68 0.44 9.68 -0.12
C TYR A 68 -0.44 9.65 1.13
N PHE A 69 -1.13 10.74 1.45
CA PHE A 69 -1.99 10.81 2.63
C PHE A 69 -3.22 9.91 2.54
N GLN A 70 -3.87 9.80 1.38
CA GLN A 70 -5.00 8.88 1.22
C GLN A 70 -4.60 7.43 1.46
N THR A 71 -3.48 6.99 0.87
CA THR A 71 -2.96 5.63 1.06
C THR A 71 -2.54 5.43 2.51
N LEU A 72 -1.87 6.42 3.10
CA LEU A 72 -1.42 6.38 4.49
C LEU A 72 -2.60 6.25 5.46
N ILE A 73 -3.67 7.02 5.27
CA ILE A 73 -4.88 6.94 6.11
C ILE A 73 -5.44 5.52 6.11
N VAL A 74 -5.61 4.91 4.92
CA VAL A 74 -6.11 3.53 4.83
C VAL A 74 -5.18 2.54 5.54
N LEU A 75 -3.86 2.67 5.35
CA LEU A 75 -2.87 1.82 6.02
C LEU A 75 -2.87 2.00 7.53
N GLN A 76 -3.00 3.23 8.04
CA GLN A 76 -3.09 3.47 9.49
C GLN A 76 -4.39 2.92 10.08
N TRP A 77 -5.51 2.98 9.37
CA TRP A 77 -6.74 2.32 9.81
C TRP A 77 -6.57 0.81 9.89
N LEU A 78 -6.00 0.18 8.86
CA LEU A 78 -5.71 -1.26 8.86
C LEU A 78 -4.81 -1.65 10.04
N ARG A 79 -3.80 -0.83 10.33
CA ARG A 79 -2.91 -1.00 11.47
C ARG A 79 -3.65 -0.87 12.82
N ILE A 80 -4.45 0.17 13.01
CA ILE A 80 -5.26 0.37 14.23
C ILE A 80 -6.20 -0.82 14.45
N PHE A 81 -6.92 -1.25 13.41
CA PHE A 81 -7.80 -2.42 13.54
C PHE A 81 -7.02 -3.68 13.88
N SER A 82 -5.87 -3.91 13.23
CA SER A 82 -5.02 -5.06 13.55
C SER A 82 -4.61 -5.06 15.02
N PHE A 83 -4.16 -3.92 15.56
CA PHE A 83 -3.80 -3.77 16.97
C PHE A 83 -4.95 -3.95 17.95
N MET A 84 -6.19 -3.66 17.55
CA MET A 84 -7.34 -3.92 18.41
C MET A 84 -7.68 -5.41 18.50
N PHE A 85 -7.37 -6.19 17.47
CA PHE A 85 -7.72 -7.61 17.39
C PHE A 85 -6.55 -8.55 17.69
N THR A 86 -5.29 -8.08 17.63
CA THR A 86 -4.10 -8.87 17.95
C THR A 86 -3.39 -8.32 19.17
N LEU A 87 -2.95 -9.24 20.03
CA LEU A 87 -2.14 -8.97 21.21
C LEU A 87 -0.96 -9.94 21.21
N LEU A 88 0.07 -9.65 20.43
CA LEU A 88 1.36 -10.32 20.42
C LEU A 88 2.35 -9.51 21.28
N PRO A 89 3.30 -10.20 21.95
CA PRO A 89 4.38 -9.54 22.69
C PRO A 89 5.34 -8.84 21.73
N GLY A 90 5.67 -7.58 21.99
CA GLY A 90 6.66 -6.85 21.20
C GLY A 90 8.06 -7.51 21.24
N SER A 91 8.81 -7.42 20.15
CA SER A 91 10.15 -8.00 20.03
C SER A 91 11.26 -7.18 20.70
N SER A 92 10.97 -5.93 21.08
CA SER A 92 11.97 -4.99 21.57
C SER A 92 12.37 -5.29 23.01
N VAL A 93 13.68 -5.17 23.29
CA VAL A 93 14.29 -5.57 24.56
C VAL A 93 13.66 -4.93 25.80
N GLN A 94 13.23 -3.67 25.69
CA GLN A 94 12.59 -2.94 26.77
C GLN A 94 11.23 -3.52 27.20
N CYS A 95 10.60 -4.29 26.32
CA CYS A 95 9.26 -4.82 26.50
C CYS A 95 9.26 -6.29 26.93
N LEU A 96 10.41 -6.95 26.78
CA LEU A 96 10.61 -8.34 27.16
C LEU A 96 10.55 -8.50 28.68
N TYR A 97 9.99 -9.63 29.08
CA TYR A 97 9.91 -10.02 30.47
C TYR A 97 10.96 -11.10 30.77
N THR A 98 11.70 -10.93 31.87
CA THR A 98 12.65 -11.94 32.34
C THR A 98 12.02 -12.72 33.49
N PRO A 99 11.74 -14.03 33.33
CA PRO A 99 11.15 -14.84 34.40
C PRO A 99 12.05 -14.89 35.64
N THR A 100 11.47 -14.75 36.83
CA THR A 100 12.22 -14.91 38.09
C THR A 100 12.49 -16.40 38.37
N GLU A 101 13.50 -16.70 39.18
CA GLU A 101 13.82 -18.10 39.54
C GLU A 101 12.64 -18.82 40.21
N GLU A 102 11.83 -18.10 40.97
CA GLU A 102 10.60 -18.60 41.59
C GLU A 102 9.55 -19.01 40.52
N GLN A 103 9.45 -18.26 39.42
CA GLN A 103 8.55 -18.61 38.33
C GLN A 103 9.04 -19.80 37.50
N LEU A 104 10.36 -19.99 37.40
CA LEU A 104 10.97 -21.12 36.68
C LEU A 104 10.88 -22.42 37.48
N THR A 105 10.92 -22.35 38.81
CA THR A 105 10.90 -23.51 39.71
C THR A 105 9.50 -23.82 40.25
N GLY A 106 8.60 -22.85 40.22
CA GLY A 106 7.22 -22.96 40.67
C GLY A 106 6.28 -23.68 39.70
N PRO A 107 4.98 -23.74 40.03
CA PRO A 107 3.97 -24.34 39.18
C PRO A 107 3.83 -23.55 37.87
N ALA A 108 3.82 -24.26 36.72
CA ALA A 108 3.66 -23.64 35.40
C ALA A 108 2.36 -22.80 35.27
N SER A 109 1.32 -23.13 36.04
CA SER A 109 0.06 -22.36 36.10
C SER A 109 0.30 -20.90 36.51
N ASN A 110 1.21 -20.65 37.46
CA ASN A 110 1.51 -19.29 37.92
C ASN A 110 2.20 -18.45 36.84
N PHE A 111 2.95 -19.09 35.95
CA PHE A 111 3.60 -18.44 34.82
C PHE A 111 2.64 -18.16 33.66
N LEU A 112 1.75 -19.13 33.37
CA LEU A 112 0.80 -19.07 32.26
C LEU A 112 -0.40 -18.15 32.54
N GLU A 113 -0.96 -18.23 33.74
CA GLU A 113 -2.22 -17.55 34.11
C GLU A 113 -2.00 -16.39 35.08
N GLY A 114 -0.91 -16.42 35.86
CA GLY A 114 -0.60 -15.40 36.84
C GLY A 114 -0.21 -14.06 36.22
N ARG A 115 -0.49 -12.98 36.96
CA ARG A 115 -0.01 -11.64 36.61
C ARG A 115 1.52 -11.60 36.72
N ALA A 116 2.20 -11.07 35.71
CA ALA A 116 3.65 -10.93 35.72
C ALA A 116 4.11 -10.01 36.90
N PRO A 117 4.94 -10.51 37.83
CA PRO A 117 5.57 -9.72 38.89
C PRO A 117 6.39 -8.54 38.33
N ALA A 118 6.53 -7.46 39.10
CA ALA A 118 7.21 -6.25 38.63
C ALA A 118 8.72 -6.43 38.50
N GLU A 119 9.29 -7.37 39.26
CA GLU A 119 10.71 -7.66 39.38
C GLU A 119 11.32 -8.19 38.07
N GLY A 120 10.51 -8.79 37.20
CA GLY A 120 10.96 -9.32 35.90
C GLY A 120 10.89 -8.30 34.74
N ASN A 121 10.49 -7.06 35.01
CA ASN A 121 10.49 -6.01 33.99
C ASN A 121 11.92 -5.54 33.68
N SER A 122 12.17 -5.13 32.43
CA SER A 122 13.45 -4.51 32.07
C SER A 122 13.63 -3.14 32.74
N ASP A 123 14.87 -2.69 32.91
CA ASP A 123 15.19 -1.35 33.44
C ASP A 123 14.63 -0.22 32.56
N LEU A 124 14.34 -0.51 31.29
CA LEU A 124 13.80 0.43 30.30
C LEU A 124 12.27 0.34 30.20
N TRP A 125 11.62 -0.49 31.00
CA TRP A 125 10.17 -0.64 31.03
C TRP A 125 9.53 0.56 31.72
N ALA A 126 8.98 1.47 30.92
CA ALA A 126 8.27 2.65 31.40
C ALA A 126 6.81 2.62 30.89
N PRO A 127 5.88 1.92 31.56
CA PRO A 127 4.48 1.91 31.16
C PRO A 127 3.83 3.28 31.44
N PRO A 128 2.77 3.66 30.70
CA PRO A 128 2.08 4.91 31.00
C PRO A 128 1.28 4.81 32.29
N GLU A 129 1.48 5.76 33.20
CA GLU A 129 0.85 5.77 34.53
C GLU A 129 -0.37 6.69 34.63
N THR A 130 -0.45 7.72 33.78
CA THR A 130 -1.50 8.73 33.85
C THR A 130 -2.27 8.84 32.54
N LEU A 131 -3.52 9.31 32.60
CA LEU A 131 -4.31 9.61 31.40
C LEU A 131 -3.63 10.64 30.49
N TYR A 132 -2.90 11.60 31.09
CA TYR A 132 -2.10 12.56 30.32
C TYR A 132 -1.00 11.86 29.53
N ASP A 133 -0.31 10.91 30.17
CA ASP A 133 0.71 10.10 29.51
C ASP A 133 0.08 9.26 28.38
N ILE A 134 -1.08 8.63 28.61
CA ILE A 134 -1.77 7.88 27.55
C ILE A 134 -2.13 8.77 26.34
N MET A 135 -2.57 10.01 26.57
CA MET A 135 -3.05 10.89 25.51
C MET A 135 -1.96 11.66 24.77
N PHE A 136 -0.86 12.01 25.44
CA PHE A 136 0.15 12.93 24.90
C PHE A 136 1.56 12.35 24.85
N ARG A 137 1.78 11.10 25.28
CA ARG A 137 3.08 10.44 25.16
C ARG A 137 3.40 10.12 23.71
N ILE A 138 4.48 10.72 23.22
CA ILE A 138 5.01 10.48 21.88
C ILE A 138 6.30 9.68 22.02
N ASP A 139 6.17 8.35 22.00
CA ASP A 139 7.30 7.42 22.06
C ASP A 139 7.47 6.68 20.73
N PRO A 140 8.16 7.29 19.74
CA PRO A 140 8.33 6.69 18.42
C PRO A 140 9.36 5.55 18.41
N ALA A 141 10.23 5.47 19.41
CA ALA A 141 11.36 4.53 19.45
C ALA A 141 11.19 3.43 20.52
N THR A 142 10.71 3.80 21.71
CA THR A 142 10.70 2.93 22.90
C THR A 142 9.37 2.22 23.15
N GLY A 143 8.41 2.33 22.23
CA GLY A 143 7.08 1.74 22.37
C GLY A 143 7.10 0.21 22.47
N CYS A 144 6.22 -0.32 23.33
CA CYS A 144 6.00 -1.76 23.54
C CYS A 144 4.70 -2.30 22.93
N GLY A 145 3.98 -1.46 22.19
CA GLY A 145 2.72 -1.82 21.56
C GLY A 145 2.94 -2.82 20.43
N ASP A 146 2.06 -3.82 20.39
CA ASP A 146 2.01 -4.86 19.37
C ASP A 146 2.02 -4.29 17.94
N LEU A 147 2.51 -5.07 16.99
CA LEU A 147 3.43 -4.57 15.97
C LEU A 147 3.13 -5.05 14.54
N MET A 148 2.04 -5.79 14.35
CA MET A 148 1.46 -6.10 13.04
C MET A 148 1.35 -4.80 12.22
N PHE A 149 2.06 -4.75 11.10
CA PHE A 149 2.33 -3.56 10.30
C PHE A 149 3.39 -2.60 10.88
N SER A 150 4.65 -2.88 10.57
CA SER A 150 5.77 -1.96 10.85
C SER A 150 5.56 -0.59 10.20
N SER A 151 5.54 0.47 11.00
CA SER A 151 5.43 1.86 10.51
C SER A 151 6.61 2.27 9.66
N HIS A 152 7.85 1.93 10.07
CA HIS A 152 9.05 2.21 9.28
C HIS A 152 8.93 1.61 7.89
N THR A 153 8.47 0.36 7.83
CA THR A 153 8.28 -0.36 6.56
C THR A 153 7.13 0.23 5.74
N ILE A 154 6.01 0.63 6.37
CA ILE A 154 4.91 1.34 5.70
C ILE A 154 5.41 2.62 5.04
N PHE A 155 6.05 3.49 5.82
CA PHE A 155 6.51 4.79 5.35
C PHE A 155 7.59 4.66 4.28
N ALA A 156 8.54 3.74 4.43
CA ALA A 156 9.60 3.49 3.45
C ALA A 156 9.05 2.93 2.15
N THR A 157 8.19 1.91 2.22
CA THR A 157 7.60 1.28 1.03
C THR A 157 6.72 2.24 0.27
N LEU A 158 5.87 3.00 0.97
CA LEU A 158 5.04 4.05 0.36
C LEU A 158 5.90 5.14 -0.30
N SER A 159 7.00 5.54 0.34
CA SER A 159 7.95 6.50 -0.23
C SER A 159 8.58 5.98 -1.52
N VAL A 160 8.99 4.71 -1.55
CA VAL A 160 9.52 4.08 -2.78
C VAL A 160 8.46 4.11 -3.88
N MET A 161 7.22 3.72 -3.61
CA MET A 161 6.14 3.72 -4.61
C MET A 161 5.88 5.12 -5.19
N ILE A 162 5.79 6.14 -4.34
CA ILE A 162 5.64 7.54 -4.78
C ILE A 162 6.82 7.98 -5.64
N VAL A 163 8.05 7.67 -5.24
CA VAL A 163 9.24 8.04 -6.01
C VAL A 163 9.26 7.36 -7.38
N TRP A 164 8.84 6.11 -7.45
CA TRP A 164 8.78 5.36 -8.70
C TRP A 164 7.71 5.88 -9.67
N ASP A 165 6.54 6.29 -9.18
CA ASP A 165 5.44 6.75 -10.03
C ASP A 165 5.59 8.20 -10.48
N TYR A 166 5.97 9.11 -9.58
CA TYR A 166 5.88 10.55 -9.86
C TYR A 166 7.19 11.19 -10.28
N PHE A 167 8.34 10.63 -9.90
CA PHE A 167 9.63 11.25 -10.16
C PHE A 167 10.35 10.57 -11.32
N PRO A 168 10.91 11.30 -12.29
CA PRO A 168 11.59 10.70 -13.45
C PRO A 168 13.06 10.34 -13.19
N PHE A 169 13.65 10.83 -12.09
CA PHE A 169 15.07 10.67 -11.80
C PHE A 169 15.45 9.24 -11.41
N LYS A 170 16.06 8.48 -12.34
CA LYS A 170 16.48 7.08 -12.15
C LYS A 170 17.41 6.89 -10.94
N GLY A 171 18.37 7.80 -10.74
CA GLY A 171 19.30 7.73 -9.61
C GLY A 171 18.59 7.82 -8.25
N PHE A 172 17.60 8.70 -8.14
CA PHE A 172 16.79 8.84 -6.92
C PHE A 172 15.94 7.60 -6.66
N LYS A 173 15.32 7.01 -7.71
CA LYS A 173 14.61 5.72 -7.61
C LYS A 173 15.51 4.60 -7.10
N ALA A 174 16.72 4.48 -7.65
CA ALA A 174 17.68 3.48 -7.21
C ALA A 174 18.10 3.70 -5.74
N ALA A 175 18.43 4.94 -5.37
CA ALA A 175 18.83 5.29 -4.01
C ALA A 175 17.75 5.01 -2.96
N ILE A 176 16.50 5.40 -3.22
CA ILE A 176 15.40 5.16 -2.26
C ILE A 176 15.05 3.66 -2.15
N THR A 177 15.12 2.92 -3.26
CA THR A 177 14.89 1.47 -3.27
C THR A 177 16.00 0.74 -2.51
N PHE A 178 17.26 1.17 -2.68
CA PHE A 178 18.38 0.66 -1.92
C PHE A 178 18.26 0.97 -0.42
N ALA A 179 17.81 2.17 -0.07
CA ALA A 179 17.55 2.52 1.33
C ALA A 179 16.48 1.61 1.96
N LEU A 180 15.39 1.27 1.24
CA LEU A 180 14.41 0.29 1.71
C LEU A 180 15.05 -1.11 1.88
N ALA A 181 15.87 -1.55 0.92
CA ALA A 181 16.55 -2.83 0.99
C ALA A 181 17.52 -2.94 2.18
N LEU A 182 18.14 -1.82 2.59
CA LEU A 182 18.94 -1.74 3.82
C LEU A 182 18.07 -1.67 5.07
N LEU A 183 16.96 -0.94 5.05
CA LEU A 183 16.07 -0.75 6.19
C LEU A 183 15.53 -2.09 6.71
N VAL A 184 15.10 -2.99 5.83
CA VAL A 184 14.48 -4.28 6.18
C VAL A 184 15.36 -5.16 7.10
N PRO A 185 16.61 -5.52 6.73
CA PRO A 185 17.45 -6.31 7.63
C PRO A 185 17.83 -5.53 8.90
N LEU A 186 17.97 -4.20 8.83
CA LEU A 186 18.31 -3.39 10.01
C LEU A 186 17.15 -3.31 11.02
N THR A 187 15.89 -3.25 10.58
CA THR A 187 14.72 -3.27 11.48
C THR A 187 14.57 -4.62 12.19
N LEU A 188 14.90 -5.72 11.51
CA LEU A 188 14.91 -7.06 12.10
C LEU A 188 16.12 -7.28 13.04
N ALA A 189 17.30 -6.80 12.66
CA ALA A 189 18.52 -6.90 13.47
C ALA A 189 18.47 -6.04 14.74
N SER A 190 17.78 -4.89 14.69
CA SER A 190 17.50 -4.06 15.88
C SER A 190 16.42 -4.64 16.81
N ARG A 191 15.83 -5.80 16.45
CA ARG A 191 14.72 -6.45 17.18
C ARG A 191 13.55 -5.51 17.43
N LYS A 192 13.37 -4.52 16.56
CA LYS A 192 12.27 -3.57 16.67
C LYS A 192 10.97 -4.21 16.23
N HIS A 193 11.01 -5.04 15.19
CA HIS A 193 9.87 -5.76 14.63
C HIS A 193 10.16 -7.24 14.37
N TYR A 194 9.10 -8.06 14.37
CA TYR A 194 9.18 -9.41 13.83
C TYR A 194 9.20 -9.39 12.30
N THR A 195 9.68 -10.47 11.71
CA THR A 195 9.64 -10.71 10.26
C THR A 195 8.24 -10.60 9.70
N VAL A 196 7.26 -11.20 10.38
CA VAL A 196 5.86 -11.15 9.95
C VAL A 196 5.38 -9.71 9.81
N ASP A 197 5.76 -8.79 10.69
CA ASP A 197 5.34 -7.40 10.65
C ASP A 197 5.94 -6.64 9.46
N VAL A 198 7.22 -6.90 9.17
CA VAL A 198 7.97 -6.25 8.09
C VAL A 198 7.48 -6.76 6.74
N PHE A 199 7.39 -8.08 6.55
CA PHE A 199 6.92 -8.66 5.29
C PHE A 199 5.44 -8.34 5.03
N THR A 200 4.59 -8.37 6.06
CA THR A 200 3.19 -7.97 5.94
C THR A 200 3.05 -6.52 5.48
N SER A 201 3.81 -5.60 6.07
CA SER A 201 3.86 -4.22 5.57
C SER A 201 4.34 -4.13 4.12
N LEU A 202 5.38 -4.87 3.71
CA LEU A 202 5.91 -4.82 2.35
C LEU A 202 4.82 -5.15 1.31
N TYR A 203 4.07 -6.24 1.46
CA TYR A 203 3.09 -6.61 0.44
C TYR A 203 1.76 -5.85 0.58
N VAL A 204 1.28 -5.57 1.80
CA VAL A 204 0.00 -4.85 1.97
C VAL A 204 0.10 -3.42 1.48
N VAL A 205 1.22 -2.72 1.73
CA VAL A 205 1.41 -1.35 1.24
C VAL A 205 1.34 -1.31 -0.28
N LEU A 206 1.98 -2.25 -0.97
CA LEU A 206 1.93 -2.37 -2.43
C LEU A 206 0.50 -2.60 -2.93
N ILE A 207 -0.21 -3.56 -2.33
CA ILE A 207 -1.60 -3.91 -2.70
C ILE A 207 -2.53 -2.72 -2.47
N VAL A 208 -2.46 -2.08 -1.30
CA VAL A 208 -3.31 -0.94 -0.95
C VAL A 208 -2.98 0.25 -1.86
N TYR A 209 -1.70 0.51 -2.14
CA TYR A 209 -1.30 1.57 -3.05
C TYR A 209 -1.89 1.38 -4.46
N GLU A 210 -1.75 0.18 -5.04
CA GLU A 210 -2.32 -0.12 -6.36
C GLU A 210 -3.85 -0.11 -6.35
N LEU A 211 -4.49 -0.62 -5.29
CA LEU A 211 -5.94 -0.56 -5.15
C LEU A 211 -6.44 0.89 -5.09
N MET A 212 -5.74 1.75 -4.36
CA MET A 212 -6.06 3.17 -4.26
C MET A 212 -5.85 3.87 -5.60
N ARG A 213 -4.81 3.50 -6.35
CA ARG A 213 -4.57 3.99 -7.71
C ARG A 213 -5.70 3.59 -8.67
N LEU A 214 -6.19 2.36 -8.58
CA LEU A 214 -7.30 1.87 -9.39
C LEU A 214 -8.64 2.52 -9.02
N LYS A 215 -8.92 2.72 -7.73
CA LYS A 215 -10.19 3.27 -7.23
C LYS A 215 -10.29 4.78 -7.37
N MET A 216 -9.17 5.47 -7.18
CA MET A 216 -9.08 6.92 -7.30
C MET A 216 -7.91 7.22 -8.21
N PRO A 217 -8.04 7.18 -9.55
CA PRO A 217 -6.95 7.53 -10.44
C PRO A 217 -6.55 9.01 -10.28
N ASP A 218 -5.29 9.32 -10.55
CA ASP A 218 -4.88 10.72 -10.68
C ASP A 218 -5.49 11.30 -11.96
N TYR A 219 -5.66 12.63 -11.99
CA TYR A 219 -6.06 13.30 -13.21
C TYR A 219 -4.92 13.21 -14.23
N ASP A 220 -5.11 12.36 -15.24
CA ASP A 220 -4.19 12.23 -16.36
C ASP A 220 -4.39 13.40 -17.33
N THR A 221 -3.30 13.86 -17.96
CA THR A 221 -3.38 14.80 -19.07
C THR A 221 -3.91 14.09 -20.32
N THR A 222 -4.50 14.83 -21.26
CA THR A 222 -4.92 14.27 -22.56
C THR A 222 -3.82 13.48 -23.24
N GLN A 223 -2.60 14.01 -23.26
CA GLN A 223 -1.45 13.33 -23.85
C GLN A 223 -1.10 12.02 -23.11
N ALA A 224 -1.22 11.99 -21.78
CA ALA A 224 -0.97 10.77 -21.00
C ALA A 224 -2.05 9.72 -21.26
N MET A 225 -3.31 10.15 -21.41
CA MET A 225 -4.45 9.29 -21.77
C MET A 225 -4.30 8.71 -23.19
N GLU A 226 -3.85 9.52 -24.14
CA GLU A 226 -3.56 9.08 -25.50
C GLU A 226 -2.42 8.06 -25.52
N GLN A 227 -1.28 8.36 -24.88
CA GLN A 227 -0.13 7.45 -24.88
C GLN A 227 -0.39 6.14 -24.15
N ARG A 228 -1.12 6.19 -23.02
CA ARG A 228 -1.31 5.02 -22.15
C ARG A 228 -2.49 4.16 -22.56
N TYR A 229 -3.57 4.79 -23.02
CA TYR A 229 -4.84 4.12 -23.29
C TYR A 229 -5.32 4.27 -24.74
N GLY A 230 -4.64 5.06 -25.57
CA GLY A 230 -5.08 5.35 -26.93
C GLY A 230 -6.36 6.17 -26.97
N ILE A 231 -6.65 6.95 -25.92
CA ILE A 231 -7.86 7.78 -25.80
C ILE A 231 -7.55 9.18 -26.32
N ILE A 232 -8.26 9.59 -27.38
CA ILE A 232 -8.15 10.93 -27.95
C ILE A 232 -9.44 11.69 -27.65
N PHE A 233 -9.32 12.90 -27.12
CA PHE A 233 -10.47 13.76 -26.81
C PHE A 233 -10.72 14.71 -27.99
N GLN A 234 -11.97 14.79 -28.45
CA GLN A 234 -12.39 15.65 -29.55
C GLN A 234 -13.70 16.38 -29.19
N ILE A 235 -13.89 17.56 -29.77
CA ILE A 235 -15.15 18.30 -29.70
C ILE A 235 -16.01 17.85 -30.89
N ASP A 236 -17.25 17.42 -30.63
CA ASP A 236 -18.18 17.02 -31.68
C ASP A 236 -18.64 18.27 -32.45
N LYS A 237 -18.32 18.34 -33.75
CA LYS A 237 -18.66 19.49 -34.60
C LYS A 237 -20.13 19.53 -34.97
N GLU A 238 -20.82 18.39 -34.95
CA GLU A 238 -22.26 18.33 -35.27
C GLU A 238 -23.13 18.78 -34.11
N ASP A 239 -22.65 18.62 -32.88
CA ASP A 239 -23.37 18.92 -31.66
C ASP A 239 -22.42 19.72 -30.76
N SER A 240 -22.24 21.00 -31.10
CA SER A 240 -21.18 21.94 -30.67
C SER A 240 -21.01 22.15 -29.15
N LEU A 241 -21.73 21.39 -28.33
CA LEU A 241 -21.66 21.38 -26.87
C LEU A 241 -21.31 19.99 -26.29
N LYS A 242 -20.96 19.00 -27.12
CA LYS A 242 -20.67 17.63 -26.68
C LYS A 242 -19.24 17.21 -26.96
N TYR A 243 -18.62 16.64 -25.93
CA TYR A 243 -17.28 16.10 -25.97
C TYR A 243 -17.31 14.60 -26.26
N VAL A 244 -16.33 14.13 -27.03
CA VAL A 244 -16.21 12.74 -27.46
C VAL A 244 -14.82 12.21 -27.14
N ALA A 245 -14.76 11.05 -26.48
CA ALA A 245 -13.53 10.28 -26.34
C ALA A 245 -13.48 9.20 -27.43
N VAL A 246 -12.44 9.21 -28.26
CA VAL A 246 -12.21 8.21 -29.30
C VAL A 246 -11.23 7.17 -28.77
N VAL A 247 -11.66 5.91 -28.70
CA VAL A 247 -10.83 4.79 -28.23
C VAL A 247 -10.89 3.68 -29.26
N GLY A 248 -9.76 3.36 -29.89
CA GLY A 248 -9.69 2.31 -30.91
C GLY A 248 -10.62 2.53 -32.11
N GLY A 249 -10.84 3.79 -32.50
CA GLY A 249 -11.74 4.16 -33.61
C GLY A 249 -13.23 4.24 -33.24
N HIS A 250 -13.60 3.90 -32.00
CA HIS A 250 -14.97 4.08 -31.50
C HIS A 250 -15.10 5.37 -30.70
N SER A 251 -16.12 6.17 -31.02
CA SER A 251 -16.45 7.41 -30.34
C SER A 251 -17.42 7.17 -29.18
N PHE A 252 -17.05 7.61 -27.98
CA PHE A 252 -17.88 7.56 -26.78
C PHE A 252 -18.22 8.98 -26.34
N ARG A 253 -19.51 9.25 -26.14
CA ARG A 253 -19.96 10.52 -25.58
C ARG A 253 -19.57 10.59 -24.11
N ILE A 254 -18.93 11.68 -23.73
CA ILE A 254 -18.46 11.93 -22.37
C ILE A 254 -19.01 13.27 -21.88
N ASN A 255 -19.22 13.35 -20.58
CA ASN A 255 -19.64 14.59 -19.93
C ASN A 255 -18.43 15.48 -19.63
N GLU A 256 -18.68 16.78 -19.41
CA GLU A 256 -17.61 17.75 -19.12
C GLU A 256 -16.83 17.40 -17.84
N ASP A 257 -17.46 16.81 -16.83
CA ASP A 257 -16.79 16.34 -15.60
C ASP A 257 -15.76 15.23 -15.86
N GLN A 258 -15.88 14.50 -16.98
CA GLN A 258 -14.99 13.42 -17.38
C GLN A 258 -13.80 13.88 -18.24
N LEU A 259 -13.76 15.16 -18.64
CA LEU A 259 -12.64 15.69 -19.42
C LEU A 259 -11.38 15.86 -18.57
N PRO A 260 -10.20 15.57 -19.15
CA PRO A 260 -8.93 15.98 -18.58
C PRO A 260 -8.86 17.48 -18.33
N ALA A 261 -8.22 17.88 -17.23
CA ALA A 261 -8.15 19.28 -16.82
C ALA A 261 -7.47 20.18 -17.87
N ASP A 262 -6.47 19.65 -18.58
CA ASP A 262 -5.77 20.35 -19.67
C ASP A 262 -6.67 20.57 -20.90
N PHE A 263 -7.64 19.68 -21.15
CA PHE A 263 -8.61 19.86 -22.23
C PHE A 263 -9.63 20.96 -21.90
N LYS A 264 -10.05 21.07 -20.63
CA LYS A 264 -10.98 22.11 -20.16
C LYS A 264 -10.40 23.52 -20.25
N GLU A 265 -9.10 23.65 -20.01
CA GLU A 265 -8.41 24.95 -20.05
C GLU A 265 -8.09 25.41 -21.48
N GLY A 266 -8.03 24.49 -22.45
CA GLY A 266 -7.83 24.76 -23.86
C GLY A 266 -9.13 25.13 -24.57
N GLY A 267 -9.79 26.20 -24.12
CA GLY A 267 -11.01 26.71 -24.77
C GLY A 267 -10.78 27.03 -26.26
N ASP A 268 -11.68 26.53 -27.11
CA ASP A 268 -11.93 26.75 -28.56
C ASP A 268 -10.76 26.73 -29.56
N ASP A 269 -9.50 26.86 -29.14
CA ASP A 269 -8.33 27.04 -30.02
C ASP A 269 -7.44 25.79 -30.08
N PHE A 270 -7.85 24.67 -29.47
CA PHE A 270 -7.16 23.40 -29.60
C PHE A 270 -7.48 22.74 -30.95
N THR A 271 -7.03 23.38 -32.04
CA THR A 271 -6.87 22.71 -33.31
C THR A 271 -5.69 21.75 -33.16
N LEU A 272 -5.99 20.46 -32.97
CA LEU A 272 -5.01 19.38 -33.13
C LEU A 272 -4.24 19.67 -34.42
N PRO A 273 -2.90 19.69 -34.41
CA PRO A 273 -2.12 19.98 -35.61
C PRO A 273 -2.52 18.97 -36.67
N SER A 274 -3.24 19.41 -37.71
CA SER A 274 -3.85 18.56 -38.74
C SER A 274 -2.82 17.93 -39.70
N GLY A 275 -1.56 17.87 -39.29
CA GLY A 275 -0.42 17.51 -40.13
C GLY A 275 0.51 16.45 -39.54
N SER A 276 0.20 15.82 -38.39
CA SER A 276 0.89 14.58 -38.04
C SER A 276 0.29 13.47 -38.89
N ALA A 277 0.88 13.28 -40.07
CA ALA A 277 0.67 12.12 -40.90
C ALA A 277 0.54 10.88 -40.01
N HIS A 278 -0.41 10.03 -40.38
CA HIS A 278 -0.59 8.67 -39.91
C HIS A 278 0.72 7.90 -40.15
N GLY A 279 1.73 8.16 -39.31
CA GLY A 279 2.95 7.40 -39.24
C GLY A 279 2.55 6.07 -38.67
N ASP A 280 2.75 5.04 -39.50
CA ASP A 280 2.54 3.62 -39.26
C ASP A 280 3.32 3.16 -38.01
N TYR A 281 2.90 3.59 -36.83
CA TYR A 281 3.27 2.99 -35.56
C TYR A 281 2.45 1.70 -35.40
N LYS A 282 2.75 0.72 -36.26
CA LYS A 282 2.61 -0.71 -35.93
C LYS A 282 3.67 -1.10 -34.91
N GLY A 283 3.66 -0.40 -33.76
CA GLY A 283 4.31 -0.86 -32.55
C GLY A 283 3.45 -1.97 -31.97
N ASN A 284 4.05 -3.11 -31.73
CA ASN A 284 3.47 -4.40 -31.40
C ASN A 284 2.75 -4.41 -30.02
N PHE A 285 1.68 -3.62 -29.86
CA PHE A 285 0.95 -3.45 -28.59
C PHE A 285 -0.19 -4.47 -28.39
N LYS A 286 -0.32 -5.44 -29.32
CA LYS A 286 -1.43 -6.39 -29.35
C LYS A 286 -1.31 -7.55 -28.35
N GLU A 287 -0.19 -7.70 -27.64
CA GLU A 287 0.05 -8.90 -26.82
C GLU A 287 -0.18 -8.75 -25.31
N HIS A 288 -0.31 -7.55 -24.74
CA HIS A 288 -0.36 -7.42 -23.27
C HIS A 288 -1.74 -7.17 -22.63
N TYR A 289 -2.80 -7.00 -23.42
CA TYR A 289 -4.15 -6.72 -22.88
C TYR A 289 -5.25 -7.70 -23.32
N ILE A 290 -4.92 -8.75 -24.07
CA ILE A 290 -5.91 -9.74 -24.56
C ILE A 290 -6.20 -10.85 -23.53
N HIS A 291 -5.51 -10.90 -22.38
CA HIS A 291 -5.70 -12.00 -21.42
C HIS A 291 -6.80 -11.82 -20.35
N LEU A 292 -7.48 -10.67 -20.27
CA LEU A 292 -8.49 -10.44 -19.22
C LEU A 292 -9.94 -10.33 -19.73
N ARG A 293 -10.23 -10.68 -20.98
CA ARG A 293 -11.61 -10.59 -21.51
C ARG A 293 -11.96 -11.65 -22.54
N LYS A 294 -11.90 -12.92 -22.17
CA LYS A 294 -12.56 -14.00 -22.91
C LYS A 294 -13.06 -15.08 -21.95
N GLU A 295 -14.11 -14.82 -21.18
CA GLU A 295 -15.14 -15.82 -20.85
C GLU A 295 -16.46 -15.09 -20.56
N SER A 296 -17.25 -14.87 -21.60
CA SER A 296 -18.69 -14.62 -21.50
C SER A 296 -19.31 -15.20 -22.77
N PRO A 297 -20.05 -16.32 -22.70
CA PRO A 297 -20.65 -16.90 -23.90
C PRO A 297 -21.86 -16.05 -24.36
N PRO A 298 -22.11 -15.96 -25.68
CA PRO A 298 -23.19 -15.17 -26.22
C PRO A 298 -24.56 -15.86 -26.04
N ARG A 299 -25.58 -15.05 -25.75
CA ARG A 299 -27.01 -15.40 -25.79
C ARG A 299 -27.44 -15.78 -27.22
N SER A 300 -28.02 -16.97 -27.34
CA SER A 300 -29.08 -17.50 -28.23
C SER A 300 -29.26 -16.96 -29.67
N PRO A 301 -29.67 -17.87 -30.58
CA PRO A 301 -30.80 -17.60 -31.48
C PRO A 301 -31.98 -18.58 -31.30
N LYS A 302 -33.11 -18.18 -31.87
CA LYS A 302 -34.49 -18.63 -31.65
C LYS A 302 -34.85 -20.04 -32.17
N ARG A 303 -35.69 -20.71 -31.38
CA ARG A 303 -36.98 -21.40 -31.69
C ARG A 303 -37.07 -22.34 -32.92
N GLY A 304 -37.34 -23.62 -32.64
CA GLY A 304 -37.87 -24.62 -33.58
C GLY A 304 -38.16 -25.98 -32.91
N ASP A 305 -39.40 -26.13 -32.45
CA ASP A 305 -40.25 -27.33 -32.29
C ASP A 305 -39.75 -28.76 -31.96
N LEU A 306 -40.47 -29.32 -30.97
CA LEU A 306 -40.99 -30.69 -30.79
C LEU A 306 -40.09 -31.83 -30.27
N GLY A 307 -40.55 -32.43 -29.17
CA GLY A 307 -40.19 -33.79 -28.74
C GLY A 307 -40.05 -33.95 -27.23
N GLY A 308 -41.13 -34.28 -26.53
CA GLY A 308 -41.15 -34.39 -25.08
C GLY A 308 -40.44 -35.62 -24.53
N VAL A 309 -39.86 -35.49 -23.33
CA VAL A 309 -39.54 -36.62 -22.42
C VAL A 309 -39.63 -36.17 -20.96
N SER A 310 -40.45 -36.93 -20.24
CA SER A 310 -40.60 -37.18 -18.79
C SER A 310 -39.62 -36.54 -17.79
N THR A 311 -40.23 -35.88 -16.80
CA THR A 311 -39.71 -35.54 -15.47
C THR A 311 -39.29 -36.77 -14.64
N GLN A 312 -38.09 -36.76 -14.07
CA GLN A 312 -37.77 -37.49 -12.84
C GLN A 312 -36.92 -36.62 -11.89
N SER A 313 -37.41 -36.50 -10.66
CA SER A 313 -36.83 -35.80 -9.53
C SER A 313 -35.62 -36.54 -8.95
N ILE A 314 -34.55 -35.83 -8.60
CA ILE A 314 -33.49 -36.35 -7.74
C ILE A 314 -33.31 -35.42 -6.54
N ILE A 315 -33.57 -36.00 -5.39
CA ILE A 315 -33.41 -35.49 -4.02
C ILE A 315 -31.91 -35.55 -3.64
N PRO A 316 -31.36 -34.57 -2.91
CA PRO A 316 -29.99 -34.67 -2.39
C PRO A 316 -29.92 -35.61 -1.17
N GLN A 317 -29.01 -36.58 -1.21
CA GLN A 317 -28.67 -37.43 -0.08
C GLN A 317 -27.73 -36.71 0.90
N VAL A 318 -28.09 -36.86 2.17
CA VAL A 318 -27.39 -36.47 3.40
C VAL A 318 -26.18 -37.40 3.61
N LEU A 319 -25.01 -36.83 3.92
CA LEU A 319 -23.83 -37.56 4.41
C LEU A 319 -23.86 -37.60 5.96
N PRO A 320 -23.54 -38.74 6.59
CA PRO A 320 -23.57 -38.87 8.05
C PRO A 320 -22.24 -38.50 8.72
N GLU A 321 -22.39 -38.11 9.98
CA GLU A 321 -21.37 -37.85 10.99
C GLU A 321 -20.38 -39.02 11.14
N ALA A 322 -19.09 -38.68 11.29
CA ALA A 322 -18.06 -39.60 11.74
C ALA A 322 -17.67 -39.25 13.18
N SER A 323 -17.95 -40.19 14.08
CA SER A 323 -17.47 -40.27 15.46
C SER A 323 -16.12 -41.00 15.49
N VAL A 324 -15.06 -40.36 16.00
CA VAL A 324 -13.98 -40.95 16.82
C VAL A 324 -13.46 -39.88 17.77
#